data_AF-A0A8H7I3G3-F1
#
_entry.id   AF-A0A8H7I3G3-F1
#
_cell.length_a   1.000
_cell.length_b   1.000
_cell.length_c   1.000
_cell.angle_alpha   90.00
_cell.angle_beta   90.00
_cell.angle_gamma   90.00
#
_symmetry.space_group_name_H-M   'P 1'
#
loop_
_entity.id
_entity.type
_entity.pdbx_description
1 polymer ?
#
loop_
_entity_poly.entity_id
_entity_poly.type
_entity_poly.pdbx_seq_one_letter_code
_entity_poly.pdbx_strand_id
1 'polypeptide(L)'
;MSSPIVSSDSEEKIIQNDKYCYLCEDGGNLIDCFWCTNACCYTLIGKQVDDAQEETESCVSIPQSMLDKGDIFPCPRCVSERGLTSIGYFINRGHKATMRVAPTCSLILVIYHLKVFQHLAESLWRQLHAALAAFHVTVAAETRLIHKEFREGESAHLLDEIDANRPFHLAIVFLTEGDPQGGWWHTSQHGNQKSSSVAEDQFLETCLHTLRKIARRALTARVFGVSCGFNLQTKGSLNRIKEYLQRTAFTSIVLPSTCSLLMCEYLYMMPEIFVNLYYFGAGLDRTLFGVWGRSKEARIHTGLVIMDRAKQKLTLNVRQVQYAPIALRPLGVQLPVARAICGCSENLQTDWAFKKQLPNGPEIIFIYRSRCCGMELQVGIFPGLRKQLVYHEVTFMSEVWDTNKGLFGFHPLRNVCMKLLVSTTDTLLFSQSEL
;
A
#
# COMPACT_ATOMS: atom_id res chain seq x y z
N MET A 1 -20.53 -52.53 -69.04
CA MET A 1 -20.47 -51.27 -68.27
C MET A 1 -19.23 -51.32 -67.43
N SER A 2 -18.39 -50.31 -67.62
CA SER A 2 -17.06 -50.15 -67.04
C SER A 2 -17.10 -50.05 -65.51
N SER A 3 -16.18 -50.73 -64.84
CA SER A 3 -15.50 -50.28 -63.62
C SER A 3 -14.29 -51.18 -63.33
N PRO A 4 -13.08 -50.62 -63.40
CA PRO A 4 -12.03 -50.93 -62.44
C PRO A 4 -11.56 -49.62 -61.76
N ILE A 5 -11.20 -49.68 -60.47
CA ILE A 5 -10.29 -48.80 -59.69
C ILE A 5 -10.17 -49.51 -58.33
N VAL A 6 -9.08 -50.20 -58.00
CA VAL A 6 -7.75 -49.71 -57.56
C VAL A 6 -7.77 -49.17 -56.12
N SER A 7 -6.96 -49.84 -55.31
CA SER A 7 -6.52 -49.53 -53.96
C SER A 7 -5.97 -48.11 -53.78
N SER A 8 -6.12 -47.58 -52.57
CA SER A 8 -4.98 -46.98 -51.86
C SER A 8 -5.35 -46.76 -50.41
N ASP A 9 -4.61 -47.44 -49.54
CA ASP A 9 -4.33 -46.94 -48.19
C ASP A 9 -3.88 -45.48 -48.30
N SER A 10 -4.58 -44.60 -47.59
CA SER A 10 -4.05 -43.28 -47.27
C SER A 10 -4.46 -42.95 -45.84
N GLU A 11 -3.48 -43.13 -44.96
CA GLU A 11 -3.35 -42.57 -43.63
C GLU A 11 -4.05 -41.21 -43.51
N GLU A 12 -5.14 -41.15 -42.75
CA GLU A 12 -5.61 -39.88 -42.20
C GLU A 12 -4.59 -39.42 -41.15
N LYS A 13 -3.63 -38.61 -41.61
CA LYS A 13 -2.84 -37.74 -40.76
C LYS A 13 -3.80 -36.84 -39.98
N ILE A 14 -4.08 -37.20 -38.73
CA ILE A 14 -4.56 -36.26 -37.73
C ILE A 14 -3.50 -35.16 -37.65
N ILE A 15 -3.81 -33.99 -38.17
CA ILE A 15 -3.03 -32.78 -37.93
C ILE A 15 -3.24 -32.47 -36.44
N GLN A 16 -2.39 -33.04 -35.58
CA GLN A 16 -2.18 -32.55 -34.23
C GLN A 16 -1.61 -31.14 -34.40
N ASN A 17 -2.48 -30.13 -34.37
CA ASN A 17 -2.03 -28.78 -34.09
C ASN A 17 -1.42 -28.82 -32.70
N ASP A 18 -0.10 -28.72 -32.60
CA ASP A 18 0.59 -28.54 -31.34
C ASP A 18 0.02 -27.28 -30.67
N LYS A 19 -0.93 -27.49 -29.75
CA LYS A 19 -1.46 -26.41 -28.92
C LYS A 19 -0.46 -26.19 -27.79
N TYR A 20 0.06 -24.97 -27.71
CA TYR A 20 0.92 -24.52 -26.64
C TYR A 20 0.14 -23.60 -25.70
N CYS A 21 0.58 -23.53 -24.44
CA CYS A 21 0.09 -22.52 -23.51
C CYS A 21 0.39 -21.12 -24.08
N TYR A 22 -0.65 -20.30 -24.22
CA TYR A 22 -0.53 -18.91 -24.67
C TYR A 22 0.41 -18.07 -23.80
N LEU A 23 0.59 -18.45 -22.53
CA LEU A 23 1.39 -17.68 -21.58
C LEU A 23 2.86 -18.10 -21.58
N CYS A 24 3.15 -19.39 -21.56
CA CYS A 24 4.53 -19.89 -21.44
C CYS A 24 5.08 -20.59 -22.68
N GLU A 25 4.29 -20.69 -23.75
CA GLU A 25 4.63 -21.38 -25.00
C GLU A 25 5.06 -22.85 -24.78
N ASP A 26 4.73 -23.41 -23.62
CA ASP A 26 5.03 -24.79 -23.23
C ASP A 26 3.80 -25.68 -23.41
N GLY A 27 4.03 -26.99 -23.54
CA GLY A 27 3.00 -28.03 -23.59
C GLY A 27 2.46 -28.39 -22.20
N GLY A 28 1.63 -29.43 -22.15
CA GLY A 28 1.11 -30.00 -20.90
C GLY A 28 -0.42 -29.97 -20.78
N ASN A 29 -0.93 -29.93 -19.54
CA ASN A 29 -2.37 -29.87 -19.28
C ASN A 29 -2.90 -28.47 -19.60
N LEU A 30 -3.59 -28.33 -20.73
CA LEU A 30 -4.13 -27.05 -21.20
C LEU A 30 -5.64 -26.95 -20.98
N ILE A 31 -6.11 -25.75 -20.62
CA ILE A 31 -7.51 -25.36 -20.64
C ILE A 31 -7.74 -24.30 -21.72
N ASP A 32 -8.74 -24.52 -22.57
CA ASP A 32 -9.11 -23.61 -23.65
C ASP A 32 -9.92 -22.41 -23.11
N CYS A 33 -9.61 -21.22 -23.60
CA CYS A 33 -10.42 -20.04 -23.35
C CYS A 33 -11.81 -20.19 -23.98
N PHE A 34 -12.84 -19.80 -23.24
CA PHE A 34 -14.21 -19.81 -23.75
C PHE A 34 -14.46 -18.77 -24.87
N TRP A 35 -13.69 -17.68 -24.92
CA TRP A 35 -13.95 -16.55 -25.82
C TRP A 35 -12.94 -16.34 -26.95
N CYS A 36 -11.84 -17.09 -26.97
CA CYS A 36 -10.82 -16.98 -28.01
C CYS A 36 -10.10 -18.31 -28.21
N THR A 37 -9.19 -18.37 -29.18
CA THR A 37 -8.42 -19.58 -29.51
C THR A 37 -7.27 -19.89 -28.54
N ASN A 38 -7.01 -19.02 -27.55
CA ASN A 38 -5.93 -19.23 -26.59
C ASN A 38 -6.22 -20.41 -25.66
N ALA A 39 -5.18 -21.17 -25.32
CA ALA A 39 -5.17 -22.17 -24.26
C ALA A 39 -4.16 -21.78 -23.17
N CYS A 40 -4.35 -22.20 -21.92
CA CYS A 40 -3.42 -21.92 -20.82
C CYS A 40 -3.10 -23.22 -20.08
N CYS A 41 -1.84 -23.45 -19.71
CA CYS A 41 -1.50 -24.57 -18.84
C CYS A 41 -2.04 -24.32 -17.43
N TYR A 42 -2.66 -25.34 -16.83
CA TYR A 42 -3.37 -25.21 -15.57
C TYR A 42 -3.05 -26.29 -14.54
N THR A 43 -3.20 -25.92 -13.27
CA THR A 43 -3.29 -26.82 -12.11
C THR A 43 -4.65 -26.69 -11.43
N LEU A 44 -5.03 -27.67 -10.61
CA LEU A 44 -6.31 -27.68 -9.91
C LEU A 44 -6.17 -27.15 -8.47
N ILE A 45 -7.03 -26.20 -8.12
CA ILE A 45 -7.10 -25.67 -6.75
C ILE A 45 -7.53 -26.78 -5.79
N GLY A 46 -6.72 -27.04 -4.77
CA GLY A 46 -7.05 -27.97 -3.68
C GLY A 46 -6.67 -29.43 -3.92
N LYS A 47 -6.00 -29.76 -5.03
CA LYS A 47 -5.42 -31.10 -5.22
C LYS A 47 -4.18 -31.23 -4.33
N GLN A 48 -4.18 -32.19 -3.39
CA GLN A 48 -2.96 -32.56 -2.67
C GLN A 48 -1.97 -33.14 -3.67
N VAL A 49 -0.76 -32.58 -3.71
CA VAL A 49 0.32 -33.04 -4.57
C VAL A 49 0.93 -34.26 -3.87
N ASP A 50 0.45 -35.45 -4.25
CA ASP A 50 1.13 -36.69 -3.94
C ASP A 50 2.31 -36.84 -4.91
N ASP A 51 3.50 -36.97 -4.34
CA ASP A 51 4.81 -37.17 -4.97
C ASP A 51 5.49 -35.99 -5.70
N ALA A 52 6.66 -35.65 -5.16
CA ALA A 52 7.62 -34.69 -5.67
C ALA A 52 8.36 -35.24 -6.91
N GLN A 53 7.67 -35.29 -8.04
CA GLN A 53 8.33 -35.15 -9.34
C GLN A 53 8.24 -33.68 -9.77
N GLU A 54 9.31 -33.14 -10.33
CA GLU A 54 9.42 -31.76 -10.84
C GLU A 54 8.32 -31.47 -11.88
N GLU A 55 7.10 -31.16 -11.44
CA GLU A 55 6.05 -30.68 -12.32
C GLU A 55 6.34 -29.22 -12.69
N THR A 56 6.35 -28.94 -13.99
CA THR A 56 6.34 -27.59 -14.53
C THR A 56 5.16 -26.81 -13.93
N GLU A 57 5.47 -25.78 -13.12
CA GLU A 57 4.44 -24.94 -12.50
C GLU A 57 3.52 -24.33 -13.57
N SER A 58 2.26 -24.76 -13.59
CA SER A 58 1.27 -24.33 -14.58
C SER A 58 0.91 -22.85 -14.43
N CYS A 59 0.56 -22.16 -15.52
CA CYS A 59 0.33 -20.71 -15.55
C CYS A 59 -0.96 -20.24 -14.85
N VAL A 60 -1.96 -21.11 -14.69
CA VAL A 60 -3.19 -20.79 -13.95
C VAL A 60 -3.57 -21.91 -12.98
N SER A 61 -4.15 -21.59 -11.82
CA SER A 61 -4.83 -22.57 -10.98
C SER A 61 -6.34 -22.38 -11.10
N ILE A 62 -7.06 -23.39 -11.56
CA ILE A 62 -8.52 -23.35 -11.76
C ILE A 62 -9.24 -24.27 -10.76
N PRO A 63 -10.50 -23.99 -10.40
CA PRO A 63 -11.33 -24.96 -9.71
C PRO A 63 -11.75 -26.09 -10.66
N GLN A 64 -12.04 -27.28 -10.12
CA GLN A 64 -12.50 -28.44 -10.90
C GLN A 64 -13.77 -28.14 -11.72
N SER A 65 -14.63 -27.23 -11.23
CA SER A 65 -15.87 -26.84 -11.92
C SER A 65 -15.65 -26.24 -13.32
N MET A 66 -14.45 -25.69 -13.59
CA MET A 66 -14.09 -25.16 -14.91
C MET A 66 -13.66 -26.24 -15.92
N LEU A 67 -13.36 -27.46 -15.47
CA LEU A 67 -13.11 -28.62 -16.34
C LEU A 67 -14.38 -29.40 -16.63
N ASP A 68 -15.24 -29.55 -15.63
CA ASP A 68 -16.42 -30.42 -15.69
C ASP A 68 -17.60 -29.79 -16.48
N LYS A 69 -17.30 -28.79 -17.34
CA LYS A 69 -18.23 -28.04 -18.21
C LYS A 69 -19.29 -27.21 -17.46
N GLY A 70 -19.14 -27.00 -16.15
CA GLY A 70 -20.06 -26.18 -15.35
C GLY A 70 -19.78 -24.68 -15.43
N ASP A 71 -18.50 -24.29 -15.37
CA ASP A 71 -18.06 -22.90 -15.40
C ASP A 71 -17.24 -22.58 -16.66
N ILE A 72 -17.31 -21.33 -17.13
CA ILE A 72 -16.47 -20.86 -18.23
C ILE A 72 -15.08 -20.46 -17.74
N PHE A 73 -14.05 -20.78 -18.52
CA PHE A 73 -12.70 -20.25 -18.33
C PHE A 73 -12.44 -19.09 -19.30
N PRO A 74 -12.44 -17.83 -18.85
CA PRO A 74 -11.94 -16.72 -19.64
C PRO A 74 -10.43 -16.63 -19.47
N CYS A 75 -9.64 -16.72 -20.56
CA CYS A 75 -8.19 -16.55 -20.43
C CYS A 75 -7.82 -15.13 -19.97
N PRO A 76 -6.62 -14.92 -19.39
CA PRO A 76 -6.21 -13.61 -18.86
C PRO A 76 -6.32 -12.45 -19.87
N ARG A 77 -6.07 -12.71 -21.16
CA ARG A 77 -6.25 -11.72 -22.22
C ARG A 77 -7.71 -11.26 -22.34
N CYS A 78 -8.66 -12.19 -22.42
CA CYS A 78 -10.07 -11.83 -22.54
C CYS A 78 -10.64 -11.22 -21.25
N VAL A 79 -10.12 -11.61 -20.07
CA VAL A 79 -10.44 -10.95 -18.79
C VAL A 79 -10.05 -9.47 -18.87
N SER A 80 -8.85 -9.18 -19.38
CA SER A 80 -8.34 -7.82 -19.55
C SER A 80 -9.14 -7.02 -20.57
N GLU A 81 -9.34 -7.54 -21.79
CA GLU A 81 -10.05 -6.85 -22.87
C GLU A 81 -11.52 -6.54 -22.51
N ARG A 82 -12.16 -7.39 -21.70
CA ARG A 82 -13.56 -7.26 -21.32
C ARG A 82 -13.79 -6.61 -19.96
N GLY A 83 -12.71 -6.25 -19.24
CA GLY A 83 -12.79 -5.55 -17.96
C GLY A 83 -13.51 -6.34 -16.86
N LEU A 84 -13.34 -7.66 -16.82
CA LEU A 84 -13.96 -8.49 -15.78
C LEU A 84 -13.32 -8.21 -14.42
N THR A 85 -14.15 -7.97 -13.41
CA THR A 85 -13.72 -7.60 -12.05
C THR A 85 -13.59 -8.78 -11.09
N SER A 86 -14.09 -9.96 -11.48
CA SER A 86 -14.00 -11.20 -10.71
C SER A 86 -13.63 -12.35 -11.63
N ILE A 87 -12.58 -13.07 -11.28
CA ILE A 87 -12.13 -14.28 -11.97
C ILE A 87 -12.06 -15.41 -10.94
N GLY A 88 -12.83 -16.48 -11.17
CA GLY A 88 -12.95 -17.62 -10.25
C GLY A 88 -11.74 -18.56 -10.25
N TYR A 89 -10.57 -18.09 -10.68
CA TYR A 89 -9.33 -18.85 -10.82
C TYR A 89 -8.11 -17.97 -10.48
N PHE A 90 -6.99 -18.60 -10.13
CA PHE A 90 -5.73 -17.91 -9.87
C PHE A 90 -4.81 -17.99 -11.09
N ILE A 91 -3.93 -16.99 -11.25
CA ILE A 91 -2.85 -17.02 -12.23
C ILE A 91 -1.57 -17.28 -11.45
N ASN A 92 -0.97 -18.46 -11.61
CA ASN A 92 0.24 -18.85 -10.89
C ASN A 92 1.46 -18.24 -11.58
N ARG A 93 2.49 -17.87 -10.81
CA ARG A 93 3.59 -17.03 -11.30
C ARG A 93 4.94 -17.72 -11.05
N GLY A 94 5.38 -18.55 -11.99
CA GLY A 94 6.62 -19.34 -11.92
C GLY A 94 7.68 -18.96 -12.97
N HIS A 95 8.71 -18.26 -12.50
CA HIS A 95 10.11 -18.12 -12.95
C HIS A 95 10.57 -17.93 -14.41
N LYS A 96 9.77 -18.13 -15.47
CA LYS A 96 10.23 -17.86 -16.84
C LYS A 96 9.51 -16.65 -17.43
N ALA A 97 10.31 -15.69 -17.88
CA ALA A 97 9.93 -14.44 -18.51
C ALA A 97 8.79 -14.64 -19.52
N THR A 98 7.57 -14.33 -19.09
CA THR A 98 6.37 -14.44 -19.92
C THR A 98 5.67 -13.09 -19.86
N MET A 99 5.77 -12.41 -20.99
CA MET A 99 5.31 -11.06 -21.25
C MET A 99 3.84 -10.95 -20.85
N ARG A 100 3.51 -10.11 -19.88
CA ARG A 100 2.12 -9.80 -19.59
C ARG A 100 1.53 -8.99 -20.74
N VAL A 101 0.45 -9.50 -21.33
CA VAL A 101 -0.58 -8.64 -21.91
C VAL A 101 -1.39 -8.07 -20.74
N ALA A 102 -0.80 -7.14 -19.99
CA ALA A 102 -1.57 -6.29 -19.10
C ALA A 102 -2.47 -5.39 -19.95
N PRO A 103 -3.67 -4.98 -19.47
CA PRO A 103 -4.34 -3.84 -20.08
C PRO A 103 -3.31 -2.71 -20.12
N THR A 104 -3.04 -2.18 -21.31
CA THR A 104 -2.15 -1.03 -21.50
C THR A 104 -2.78 0.17 -20.81
N CYS A 105 -2.64 0.26 -19.50
CA CYS A 105 -3.02 1.42 -18.73
C CYS A 105 -1.80 2.32 -18.62
N SER A 106 -2.01 3.59 -18.91
CA SER A 106 -0.96 4.59 -18.76
C SER A 106 -1.03 5.22 -17.37
N LEU A 107 0.07 5.75 -16.91
CA LEU A 107 0.14 6.52 -15.68
C LEU A 107 0.57 7.96 -16.00
N ILE A 108 -0.21 8.92 -15.54
CA ILE A 108 0.25 10.31 -15.40
C ILE A 108 0.77 10.46 -13.96
N LEU A 109 2.03 10.84 -13.82
CA LEU A 109 2.70 11.04 -12.53
C LEU A 109 3.14 12.50 -12.38
N VAL A 110 2.61 13.19 -11.37
CA VAL A 110 3.06 14.54 -11.02
C VAL A 110 3.73 14.51 -9.65
N ILE A 111 4.98 14.94 -9.57
CA ILE A 111 5.72 15.04 -8.31
C ILE A 111 5.90 16.51 -7.95
N TYR A 112 5.13 16.97 -6.97
CA TYR A 112 5.29 18.30 -6.39
C TYR A 112 6.34 18.28 -5.30
N HIS A 113 7.30 19.20 -5.34
CA HIS A 113 8.40 19.22 -4.38
C HIS A 113 8.76 20.63 -3.90
N LEU A 114 9.34 20.70 -2.70
CA LEU A 114 10.10 21.89 -2.27
C LEU A 114 11.39 21.99 -3.07
N LYS A 115 11.94 23.21 -3.19
CA LYS A 115 13.20 23.44 -3.92
C LYS A 115 14.35 22.57 -3.37
N VAL A 116 14.42 22.41 -2.06
CA VAL A 116 15.45 21.58 -1.37
C VAL A 116 15.36 20.09 -1.73
N PHE A 117 14.21 19.61 -2.20
CA PHE A 117 13.99 18.22 -2.57
C PHE A 117 14.03 17.97 -4.07
N GLN A 118 14.52 18.91 -4.87
CA GLN A 118 14.54 18.75 -6.34
C GLN A 118 15.27 17.47 -6.78
N HIS A 119 16.48 17.23 -6.30
CA HIS A 119 17.23 16.01 -6.67
C HIS A 119 16.53 14.73 -6.22
N LEU A 120 15.85 14.77 -5.08
CA LEU A 120 15.10 13.64 -4.56
C LEU A 120 13.85 13.37 -5.41
N ALA A 121 13.15 14.42 -5.85
CA ALA A 121 12.02 14.34 -6.76
C ALA A 121 12.42 13.75 -8.12
N GLU A 122 13.51 14.23 -8.70
CA GLU A 122 14.06 13.72 -9.96
C GLU A 122 14.48 12.24 -9.84
N SER A 123 15.12 11.87 -8.73
CA SER A 123 15.50 10.47 -8.47
C SER A 123 14.27 9.58 -8.32
N LEU A 124 13.27 10.00 -7.55
CA LEU A 124 12.02 9.25 -7.38
C LEU A 124 11.30 9.09 -8.72
N TRP A 125 11.18 10.15 -9.51
CA TRP A 125 10.60 10.09 -10.84
C TRP A 125 11.29 9.04 -11.71
N ARG A 126 12.63 9.07 -11.82
CA ARG A 126 13.38 8.09 -12.61
C ARG A 126 13.19 6.67 -12.10
N GLN A 127 13.16 6.45 -10.79
CA GLN A 127 12.92 5.14 -10.20
C GLN A 127 11.53 4.61 -10.50
N LEU A 128 10.49 5.44 -10.34
CA LEU A 128 9.11 5.06 -10.63
C LEU A 128 8.91 4.79 -12.12
N HIS A 129 9.46 5.65 -12.97
CA HIS A 129 9.42 5.46 -14.42
C HIS A 129 10.13 4.16 -14.82
N ALA A 130 11.36 3.92 -14.36
CA ALA A 130 12.10 2.70 -14.67
C ALA A 130 11.38 1.44 -14.19
N ALA A 131 10.87 1.45 -12.95
CA ALA A 131 10.14 0.32 -12.38
C ALA A 131 8.88 -0.01 -13.18
N LEU A 132 8.11 1.00 -13.61
CA LEU A 132 6.88 0.81 -14.38
C LEU A 132 7.16 0.49 -15.86
N ALA A 133 8.17 1.12 -16.46
CA ALA A 133 8.59 0.87 -17.83
C ALA A 133 9.13 -0.56 -18.02
N ALA A 134 9.79 -1.13 -17.01
CA ALA A 134 10.18 -2.54 -16.99
C ALA A 134 8.98 -3.51 -17.11
N PHE A 135 7.76 -3.02 -16.84
CA PHE A 135 6.51 -3.74 -16.99
C PHE A 135 5.63 -3.19 -18.12
N HIS A 136 6.21 -2.44 -19.05
CA HIS A 136 5.53 -1.85 -20.21
C HIS A 136 4.34 -0.93 -19.87
N VAL A 137 4.33 -0.33 -18.68
CA VAL A 137 3.38 0.72 -18.32
C VAL A 137 3.91 2.04 -18.89
N THR A 138 3.15 2.67 -19.79
CA THR A 138 3.50 4.01 -20.30
C THR A 138 3.32 5.04 -19.20
N VAL A 139 4.37 5.82 -18.91
CA VAL A 139 4.34 6.84 -17.87
C VAL A 139 4.65 8.21 -18.47
N ALA A 140 3.68 9.12 -18.40
CA ALA A 140 3.92 10.55 -18.59
C ALA A 140 4.18 11.16 -17.21
N ALA A 141 5.29 11.87 -17.05
CA ALA A 141 5.70 12.30 -15.71
C ALA A 141 6.36 13.67 -15.71
N GLU A 142 6.01 14.46 -14.69
CA GLU A 142 6.57 15.80 -14.49
C GLU A 142 6.86 16.05 -13.02
N THR A 143 8.02 16.67 -12.75
CA THR A 143 8.37 17.22 -11.43
C THR A 143 8.12 18.72 -11.41
N ARG A 144 7.48 19.22 -10.35
CA ARG A 144 7.06 20.62 -10.26
C ARG A 144 7.29 21.19 -8.87
N LEU A 145 7.68 22.45 -8.80
CA LEU A 145 7.73 23.16 -7.52
C LEU A 145 6.31 23.39 -6.99
N ILE A 146 6.11 23.22 -5.69
CA ILE A 146 4.80 23.32 -5.02
C ILE A 146 4.05 24.63 -5.32
N HIS A 147 4.76 25.76 -5.48
CA HIS A 147 4.14 27.06 -5.78
C HIS A 147 3.91 27.33 -7.26
N LYS A 148 4.30 26.40 -8.14
CA LYS A 148 4.10 26.53 -9.58
C LYS A 148 2.88 25.72 -9.98
N GLU A 149 1.80 26.43 -10.26
CA GLU A 149 0.62 25.84 -10.88
C GLU A 149 0.90 25.45 -12.34
N PHE A 150 0.13 24.50 -12.88
CA PHE A 150 0.09 24.30 -14.32
C PHE A 150 -0.54 25.53 -14.98
N ARG A 151 0.20 26.16 -15.88
CA ARG A 151 -0.40 27.18 -16.75
C ARG A 151 -1.46 26.52 -17.63
N GLU A 152 -2.39 27.32 -18.12
CA GLU A 152 -3.43 26.84 -19.01
C GLU A 152 -2.81 26.16 -20.25
N GLY A 153 -3.20 24.90 -20.50
CA GLY A 153 -2.65 24.09 -21.58
C GLY A 153 -1.42 23.24 -21.22
N GLU A 154 -0.64 23.58 -20.19
CA GLU A 154 0.56 22.78 -19.84
C GLU A 154 0.20 21.35 -19.39
N SER A 155 -0.91 21.20 -18.66
CA SER A 155 -1.37 19.88 -18.23
C SER A 155 -1.91 19.03 -19.39
N ALA A 156 -2.19 19.63 -20.56
CA ALA A 156 -2.58 18.88 -21.75
C ALA A 156 -1.41 18.10 -22.34
N HIS A 157 -0.17 18.59 -22.21
CA HIS A 157 1.01 17.87 -22.69
C HIS A 157 1.19 16.51 -22.00
N LEU A 158 0.82 16.40 -20.71
CA LEU A 158 0.81 15.11 -20.00
C LEU A 158 -0.16 14.10 -20.62
N LEU A 159 -1.23 14.58 -21.26
CA LEU A 159 -2.17 13.74 -22.00
C LEU A 159 -1.70 13.41 -23.41
N ASP A 160 -0.85 14.25 -24.01
CA ASP A 160 -0.24 14.00 -25.33
C ASP A 160 0.86 12.93 -25.25
N GLU A 161 1.54 12.83 -24.10
CA GLU A 161 2.56 11.80 -23.82
C GLU A 161 1.97 10.40 -23.60
N ILE A 162 0.65 10.30 -23.41
CA ILE A 162 -0.06 9.02 -23.29
C ILE A 162 -1.12 8.88 -24.37
N ASP A 163 -1.55 7.66 -24.67
CA ASP A 163 -2.74 7.48 -25.51
C ASP A 163 -3.99 7.87 -24.72
N ALA A 164 -4.46 9.11 -24.92
CA ALA A 164 -5.61 9.68 -24.23
C ALA A 164 -6.94 8.94 -24.49
N ASN A 165 -6.99 8.05 -25.48
CA ASN A 165 -8.13 7.18 -25.77
C ASN A 165 -8.08 5.86 -25.01
N ARG A 166 -6.97 5.55 -24.33
CA ARG A 166 -6.84 4.39 -23.45
C ARG A 166 -7.12 4.75 -21.99
N PRO A 167 -7.54 3.78 -21.18
CA PRO A 167 -7.68 3.99 -19.74
C PRO A 167 -6.34 4.37 -19.10
N PHE A 168 -6.35 5.37 -18.22
CA PHE A 168 -5.15 5.82 -17.53
C PHE A 168 -5.41 6.13 -16.06
N HIS A 169 -4.36 6.13 -15.26
CA HIS A 169 -4.36 6.54 -13.87
C HIS A 169 -3.65 7.89 -13.69
N LEU A 170 -4.02 8.62 -12.65
CA LEU A 170 -3.31 9.80 -12.18
C LEU A 170 -2.74 9.53 -10.78
N ALA A 171 -1.44 9.77 -10.61
CA ALA A 171 -0.75 9.75 -9.33
C ALA A 171 -0.10 11.11 -9.07
N ILE A 172 -0.30 11.63 -7.87
CA ILE A 172 0.40 12.83 -7.39
C ILE A 172 1.22 12.46 -6.17
N VAL A 173 2.47 12.89 -6.14
CA VAL A 173 3.37 12.75 -4.99
C VAL A 173 3.73 14.12 -4.45
N PHE A 174 3.52 14.34 -3.15
CA PHE A 174 3.96 15.54 -2.45
C PHE A 174 5.23 15.26 -1.65
N LEU A 175 6.34 15.88 -2.08
CA LEU A 175 7.59 15.99 -1.34
C LEU A 175 7.64 17.37 -0.68
N THR A 176 6.92 17.49 0.42
CA THR A 176 6.86 18.71 1.24
C THR A 176 7.28 18.40 2.68
N GLU A 177 7.11 19.36 3.57
CA GLU A 177 7.22 19.23 5.02
C GLU A 177 5.96 19.86 5.65
N GLY A 178 5.57 19.44 6.86
CA GLY A 178 4.59 20.21 7.63
C GLY A 178 5.27 21.28 8.49
N ASP A 179 4.59 22.41 8.70
CA ASP A 179 5.05 23.47 9.59
C ASP A 179 4.53 23.20 11.02
N PRO A 180 5.37 23.05 12.05
CA PRO A 180 4.92 22.80 13.42
C PRO A 180 3.80 23.74 13.95
N GLN A 181 3.65 24.93 13.36
CA GLN A 181 2.61 25.91 13.70
C GLN A 181 1.25 25.64 13.01
N GLY A 182 1.20 24.73 12.04
CA GLY A 182 0.02 24.36 11.26
C GLY A 182 0.20 24.61 9.76
N GLY A 183 -0.48 23.82 8.93
CA GLY A 183 -0.35 23.89 7.48
C GLY A 183 0.90 23.18 6.96
N TRP A 184 1.09 23.25 5.64
CA TRP A 184 2.19 22.60 4.92
C TRP A 184 3.10 23.64 4.27
N TRP A 185 4.39 23.34 4.22
CA TRP A 185 5.37 24.26 3.68
C TRP A 185 5.14 24.51 2.18
N HIS A 186 5.17 25.78 1.84
CA HIS A 186 4.99 26.31 0.49
C HIS A 186 6.18 27.24 0.21
N THR A 187 7.05 26.87 -0.73
CA THR A 187 8.20 27.72 -1.08
C THR A 187 7.70 29.00 -1.74
N SER A 188 8.10 30.19 -1.27
CA SER A 188 7.71 31.45 -1.90
C SER A 188 8.32 31.63 -3.31
N GLN A 189 7.62 32.39 -4.16
CA GLN A 189 7.90 32.58 -5.59
C GLN A 189 9.23 33.29 -5.91
N HIS A 190 9.98 33.76 -4.92
CA HIS A 190 11.19 34.54 -5.10
C HIS A 190 12.32 33.88 -4.31
N GLY A 191 13.49 33.70 -4.94
CA GLY A 191 14.66 33.00 -4.41
C GLY A 191 15.24 33.49 -3.07
N ASN A 192 14.54 34.35 -2.35
CA ASN A 192 14.84 34.85 -1.01
C ASN A 192 14.26 33.94 0.08
N GLN A 193 14.49 32.61 0.04
CA GLN A 193 14.40 31.64 1.15
C GLN A 193 13.34 31.79 2.28
N LYS A 194 12.28 32.60 2.14
CA LYS A 194 11.24 32.78 3.15
C LYS A 194 10.24 31.67 2.91
N SER A 195 10.46 30.56 3.60
CA SER A 195 9.49 29.48 3.71
C SER A 195 8.22 30.07 4.34
N SER A 196 7.08 29.86 3.70
CA SER A 196 5.76 30.20 4.24
C SER A 196 4.95 28.92 4.36
N SER A 197 4.19 28.75 5.43
CA SER A 197 3.17 27.72 5.51
C SER A 197 1.84 28.23 4.97
N VAL A 198 1.06 27.32 4.39
CA VAL A 198 -0.32 27.58 3.97
C VAL A 198 -1.22 26.50 4.55
N ALA A 199 -2.50 26.82 4.74
CA ALA A 199 -3.48 25.85 5.19
C ALA A 199 -3.62 24.67 4.21
N GLU A 200 -4.01 23.50 4.70
CA GLU A 200 -3.99 22.26 3.92
C GLU A 200 -4.93 22.32 2.71
N ASP A 201 -6.10 22.93 2.85
CA ASP A 201 -7.06 23.13 1.76
C ASP A 201 -6.53 24.08 0.68
N GLN A 202 -5.86 25.16 1.09
CA GLN A 202 -5.23 26.11 0.17
C GLN A 202 -4.06 25.46 -0.58
N PHE A 203 -3.22 24.69 0.12
CA PHE A 203 -2.14 23.92 -0.49
C PHE A 203 -2.67 22.99 -1.58
N LEU A 204 -3.71 22.21 -1.25
CA LEU A 204 -4.33 21.27 -2.18
C LEU A 204 -5.01 22.00 -3.34
N GLU A 205 -5.63 23.16 -3.13
CA GLU A 205 -6.18 23.98 -4.21
C GLU A 205 -5.07 24.40 -5.18
N THR A 206 -4.01 25.04 -4.70
CA THR A 206 -2.89 25.51 -5.53
C THR A 206 -2.27 24.35 -6.34
N CYS A 207 -2.01 23.22 -5.71
CA CYS A 207 -1.34 22.10 -6.41
C CYS A 207 -2.29 21.33 -7.34
N LEU A 208 -3.56 21.14 -6.97
CA LEU A 208 -4.41 20.15 -7.63
C LEU A 208 -5.53 20.75 -8.49
N HIS A 209 -5.81 22.06 -8.38
CA HIS A 209 -6.91 22.71 -9.11
C HIS A 209 -6.85 22.45 -10.62
N THR A 210 -5.68 22.67 -11.21
CA THR A 210 -5.43 22.58 -12.65
C THR A 210 -5.45 21.14 -13.17
N LEU A 211 -5.23 20.16 -12.29
CA LEU A 211 -5.28 18.73 -12.59
C LEU A 211 -6.68 18.12 -12.46
N ARG A 212 -7.68 18.87 -11.99
CA ARG A 212 -9.06 18.37 -11.80
C ARG A 212 -9.68 17.80 -13.06
N LYS A 213 -9.42 18.40 -14.23
CA LYS A 213 -9.94 17.92 -15.52
C LYS A 213 -9.37 16.54 -15.86
N ILE A 214 -8.07 16.33 -15.63
CA ILE A 214 -7.38 15.04 -15.82
C ILE A 214 -7.90 14.01 -14.81
N ALA A 215 -7.99 14.41 -13.54
CA ALA A 215 -8.46 13.53 -12.46
C ALA A 215 -9.88 12.98 -12.70
N ARG A 216 -10.78 13.76 -13.33
CA ARG A 216 -12.14 13.31 -13.69
C ARG A 216 -12.16 12.21 -14.77
N ARG A 217 -11.16 12.18 -15.64
CA ARG A 217 -11.04 11.20 -16.73
C ARG A 217 -10.26 9.95 -16.33
N ALA A 218 -9.37 10.06 -15.34
CA ALA A 218 -8.58 8.96 -14.85
C ALA A 218 -9.44 7.87 -14.20
N LEU A 219 -9.03 6.60 -14.35
CA LEU A 219 -9.62 5.46 -13.63
C LEU A 219 -9.51 5.65 -12.12
N THR A 220 -8.35 6.14 -11.66
CA THR A 220 -8.11 6.54 -10.27
C THR A 220 -7.22 7.77 -10.25
N ALA A 221 -7.50 8.70 -9.35
CA ALA A 221 -6.67 9.88 -9.12
C ALA A 221 -6.21 9.89 -7.67
N ARG A 222 -4.98 9.44 -7.43
CA ARG A 222 -4.45 9.16 -6.09
C ARG A 222 -3.36 10.16 -5.71
N VAL A 223 -3.35 10.57 -4.45
CA VAL A 223 -2.37 11.49 -3.89
C VAL A 223 -1.59 10.77 -2.79
N PHE A 224 -0.27 10.90 -2.82
CA PHE A 224 0.66 10.33 -1.84
C PHE A 224 1.49 11.45 -1.22
N GLY A 225 1.35 11.66 0.09
CA GLY A 225 2.25 12.50 0.86
C GLY A 225 3.50 11.71 1.23
N VAL A 226 4.68 12.28 0.99
CA VAL A 226 5.97 11.67 1.31
C VAL A 226 6.82 12.72 2.02
N SER A 227 6.64 12.82 3.34
CA SER A 227 7.11 13.95 4.15
C SER A 227 7.27 13.56 5.61
N CYS A 228 8.21 14.21 6.30
CA CYS A 228 8.16 14.35 7.76
C CYS A 228 7.07 15.35 8.14
N GLY A 229 6.32 15.12 9.21
CA GLY A 229 5.67 16.25 9.89
C GLY A 229 4.33 16.76 9.35
N PHE A 230 3.57 16.04 8.51
CA PHE A 230 2.20 16.49 8.21
C PHE A 230 1.43 16.74 9.52
N ASN A 231 0.98 17.98 9.75
CA ASN A 231 0.32 18.38 11.00
C ASN A 231 -1.13 17.88 11.10
N LEU A 232 -1.34 16.59 10.86
CA LEU A 232 -2.64 15.96 10.82
C LEU A 232 -3.32 15.92 12.19
N GLN A 233 -2.55 16.12 13.27
CA GLN A 233 -3.06 16.21 14.64
C GLN A 233 -3.60 17.61 14.98
N THR A 234 -3.30 18.62 14.16
CA THR A 234 -3.82 19.97 14.39
C THR A 234 -5.33 19.99 14.16
N LYS A 235 -6.05 20.63 15.09
CA LYS A 235 -7.51 20.67 15.09
C LYS A 235 -8.02 21.25 13.75
N GLY A 236 -8.80 20.46 13.03
CA GLY A 236 -9.45 20.86 11.78
C GLY A 236 -8.67 20.55 10.50
N SER A 237 -7.36 20.24 10.56
CA SER A 237 -6.54 19.93 9.39
C SER A 237 -7.11 18.77 8.57
N LEU A 238 -7.44 17.66 9.24
CA LEU A 238 -8.04 16.49 8.56
C LEU A 238 -9.43 16.77 7.97
N ASN A 239 -10.25 17.62 8.62
CA ASN A 239 -11.55 18.01 8.06
C ASN A 239 -11.37 18.87 6.80
N ARG A 240 -10.43 19.81 6.78
CA ARG A 240 -10.12 20.62 5.59
C ARG A 240 -9.70 19.76 4.40
N ILE A 241 -8.80 18.79 4.63
CA ILE A 241 -8.37 17.84 3.59
C ILE A 241 -9.56 16.99 3.12
N LYS A 242 -10.36 16.47 4.05
CA LYS A 242 -11.54 15.66 3.72
C LYS A 242 -12.55 16.44 2.88
N GLU A 243 -12.89 17.67 3.28
CA GLU A 243 -13.84 18.53 2.56
C GLU A 243 -13.34 18.87 1.15
N TYR A 244 -12.05 19.17 1.01
CA TYR A 244 -11.41 19.36 -0.29
C TYR A 244 -11.59 18.13 -1.19
N LEU A 245 -11.21 16.94 -0.69
CA LEU A 245 -11.27 15.70 -1.48
C LEU A 245 -12.71 15.31 -1.82
N GLN A 246 -13.65 15.52 -0.90
CA GLN A 246 -15.06 15.20 -1.11
C GLN A 246 -15.64 15.95 -2.32
N ARG A 247 -15.18 17.19 -2.55
CA ARG A 247 -15.64 18.08 -3.65
C ARG A 247 -14.89 17.90 -4.97
N THR A 248 -13.82 17.10 -5.00
CA THR A 248 -12.96 16.95 -6.20
C THR A 248 -13.08 15.55 -6.81
N ALA A 249 -12.28 15.27 -7.85
CA ALA A 249 -12.24 13.95 -8.51
C ALA A 249 -11.16 13.02 -7.94
N PHE A 250 -10.34 13.50 -7.00
CA PHE A 250 -9.31 12.68 -6.36
C PHE A 250 -9.95 11.58 -5.53
N THR A 251 -9.62 10.33 -5.83
CA THR A 251 -10.21 9.15 -5.21
C THR A 251 -9.56 8.83 -3.88
N SER A 252 -8.27 9.16 -3.70
CA SER A 252 -7.58 8.89 -2.44
C SER A 252 -6.48 9.88 -2.12
N ILE A 253 -6.22 10.06 -0.82
CA ILE A 253 -4.98 10.62 -0.29
C ILE A 253 -4.41 9.68 0.78
N VAL A 254 -3.10 9.48 0.74
CA VAL A 254 -2.35 8.71 1.74
C VAL A 254 -1.30 9.62 2.32
N LEU A 255 -1.37 9.90 3.64
CA LEU A 255 -0.47 10.81 4.33
C LEU A 255 0.17 10.12 5.52
N PRO A 256 1.50 10.18 5.69
CA PRO A 256 2.17 9.85 6.93
C PRO A 256 1.57 10.62 8.12
N SER A 257 1.18 9.90 9.17
CA SER A 257 0.64 10.47 10.41
C SER A 257 1.72 10.76 11.47
N THR A 258 2.94 10.28 11.27
CA THR A 258 4.04 10.43 12.23
C THR A 258 4.89 11.64 11.88
N CYS A 259 5.13 12.51 12.87
CA CYS A 259 5.80 13.78 12.62
C CYS A 259 7.31 13.68 12.32
N SER A 260 7.92 12.52 12.54
CA SER A 260 9.37 12.31 12.48
C SER A 260 9.80 11.24 11.47
N LEU A 261 9.01 11.02 10.41
CA LEU A 261 9.36 10.07 9.36
C LEU A 261 10.44 10.66 8.45
N LEU A 262 11.62 10.04 8.36
CA LEU A 262 12.60 10.48 7.38
C LEU A 262 12.09 10.12 5.98
N MET A 263 12.13 11.09 5.08
CA MET A 263 11.58 10.90 3.72
C MET A 263 12.19 9.69 3.01
N CYS A 264 13.48 9.43 3.23
CA CYS A 264 14.18 8.27 2.68
C CYS A 264 13.57 6.93 3.13
N GLU A 265 13.09 6.80 4.37
CA GLU A 265 12.49 5.56 4.89
C GLU A 265 11.19 5.21 4.17
N TYR A 266 10.46 6.22 3.68
CA TYR A 266 9.20 6.03 2.98
C TYR A 266 9.38 5.88 1.46
N LEU A 267 10.33 6.61 0.88
CA LEU A 267 10.56 6.65 -0.57
C LEU A 267 10.92 5.28 -1.14
N TYR A 268 11.67 4.44 -0.41
CA TYR A 268 12.05 3.11 -0.87
C TYR A 268 10.86 2.18 -1.13
N MET A 269 9.70 2.42 -0.49
CA MET A 269 8.50 1.63 -0.73
C MET A 269 7.74 2.05 -2.00
N MET A 270 7.98 3.26 -2.51
CA MET A 270 7.17 3.85 -3.57
C MET A 270 7.21 3.06 -4.89
N PRO A 271 8.37 2.58 -5.39
CA PRO A 271 8.41 1.77 -6.61
C PRO A 271 7.54 0.51 -6.50
N GLU A 272 7.64 -0.23 -5.39
CA GLU A 272 6.85 -1.44 -5.20
C GLU A 272 5.35 -1.15 -5.04
N ILE A 273 4.99 -0.05 -4.35
CA ILE A 273 3.60 0.42 -4.28
C ILE A 273 3.07 0.71 -5.68
N PHE A 274 3.82 1.45 -6.50
CA PHE A 274 3.37 1.87 -7.83
C PHE A 274 3.21 0.69 -8.77
N VAL A 275 4.15 -0.25 -8.78
CA VAL A 275 4.01 -1.47 -9.58
C VAL A 275 2.77 -2.26 -9.13
N ASN A 276 2.56 -2.46 -7.83
CA ASN A 276 1.37 -3.15 -7.31
C ASN A 276 0.05 -2.46 -7.69
N LEU A 277 -0.01 -1.14 -7.61
CA LEU A 277 -1.23 -0.40 -7.94
C LEU A 277 -1.51 -0.33 -9.44
N TYR A 278 -0.49 -0.05 -10.26
CA TYR A 278 -0.68 0.36 -11.65
C TYR A 278 -0.37 -0.75 -12.65
N TYR A 279 0.54 -1.66 -12.32
CA TYR A 279 0.79 -2.83 -13.17
C TYR A 279 0.00 -4.07 -12.73
N PHE A 280 -0.04 -4.37 -11.43
CA PHE A 280 -0.80 -5.52 -10.93
C PHE A 280 -2.29 -5.21 -10.69
N GLY A 281 -2.71 -3.93 -10.71
CA GLY A 281 -4.10 -3.53 -10.45
C GLY A 281 -4.58 -3.84 -9.03
N ALA A 282 -3.66 -4.00 -8.07
CA ALA A 282 -4.01 -4.39 -6.70
C ALA A 282 -4.74 -3.25 -5.96
N GLY A 283 -5.57 -3.62 -4.99
CA GLY A 283 -6.24 -2.66 -4.12
C GLY A 283 -5.25 -1.82 -3.29
N LEU A 284 -5.64 -0.58 -2.96
CA LEU A 284 -4.80 0.37 -2.22
C LEU A 284 -4.36 -0.21 -0.87
N ASP A 285 -5.31 -0.70 -0.09
CA ASP A 285 -5.07 -1.28 1.24
C ASP A 285 -4.08 -2.44 1.21
N ARG A 286 -4.36 -3.44 0.36
CA ARG A 286 -3.52 -4.63 0.21
C ARG A 286 -2.10 -4.25 -0.19
N THR A 287 -1.97 -3.26 -1.09
CA THR A 287 -0.67 -2.80 -1.55
C THR A 287 0.09 -2.07 -0.45
N LEU A 288 -0.52 -1.07 0.19
CA LEU A 288 0.11 -0.29 1.24
C LEU A 288 0.54 -1.19 2.41
N PHE A 289 -0.36 -2.01 2.95
CA PHE A 289 -0.04 -2.88 4.08
C PHE A 289 0.89 -4.03 3.70
N GLY A 290 0.82 -4.50 2.44
CA GLY A 290 1.70 -5.54 1.91
C GLY A 290 3.16 -5.09 1.80
N VAL A 291 3.39 -3.91 1.24
CA VAL A 291 4.73 -3.32 1.08
C VAL A 291 5.25 -2.83 2.42
N TRP A 292 4.44 -2.07 3.15
CA TRP A 292 4.81 -1.58 4.47
C TRP A 292 5.08 -2.71 5.47
N GLY A 293 4.25 -3.75 5.46
CA GLY A 293 4.45 -4.94 6.28
C GLY A 293 5.74 -5.68 6.00
N ARG A 294 6.38 -5.52 4.83
CA ARG A 294 7.67 -6.16 4.48
C ARG A 294 8.89 -5.27 4.74
N SER A 295 8.79 -3.95 4.59
CA SER A 295 9.91 -3.03 4.86
C SER A 295 10.18 -2.87 6.37
N LYS A 296 11.41 -3.19 6.80
CA LYS A 296 11.84 -3.00 8.20
C LYS A 296 11.90 -1.51 8.54
N GLU A 297 12.42 -0.71 7.62
CA GLU A 297 12.66 0.73 7.71
C GLU A 297 11.33 1.48 7.90
N ALA A 298 10.35 1.20 7.05
CA ALA A 298 9.04 1.82 7.16
C ALA A 298 8.30 1.42 8.44
N ARG A 299 8.54 0.22 8.97
CA ARG A 299 7.94 -0.23 10.23
C ARG A 299 8.49 0.49 11.46
N ILE A 300 9.66 1.14 11.40
CA ILE A 300 10.25 1.76 12.60
C ILE A 300 9.36 2.91 13.12
N HIS A 301 8.78 3.74 12.25
CA HIS A 301 8.02 4.93 12.68
C HIS A 301 6.77 5.27 11.87
N THR A 302 6.41 4.50 10.84
CA THR A 302 5.30 4.92 9.98
C THR A 302 3.94 4.76 10.67
N GLY A 303 3.08 5.74 10.47
CA GLY A 303 1.63 5.63 10.62
C GLY A 303 1.03 6.34 9.41
N LEU A 304 -0.18 5.96 9.00
CA LEU A 304 -0.82 6.50 7.81
C LEU A 304 -2.21 7.00 8.14
N VAL A 305 -2.55 8.18 7.66
CA VAL A 305 -3.94 8.58 7.43
C VAL A 305 -4.27 8.28 5.97
N ILE A 306 -5.33 7.52 5.77
CA ILE A 306 -5.82 7.13 4.45
C ILE A 306 -7.23 7.70 4.33
N MET A 307 -7.45 8.55 3.32
CA MET A 307 -8.80 8.90 2.88
C MET A 307 -8.99 8.31 1.50
N ASP A 308 -9.94 7.40 1.33
CA ASP A 308 -10.13 6.66 0.09
C ASP A 308 -11.63 6.49 -0.22
N ARG A 309 -11.94 6.38 -1.52
CA ARG A 309 -13.25 5.99 -2.04
C ARG A 309 -13.08 5.22 -3.34
N ALA A 310 -13.87 4.17 -3.52
CA ALA A 310 -13.82 3.36 -4.74
C ALA A 310 -14.23 4.15 -6.00
N LYS A 311 -15.13 5.13 -5.87
CA LYS A 311 -15.61 5.97 -6.97
C LYS A 311 -15.86 7.39 -6.47
N GLN A 312 -15.74 8.38 -7.37
CA GLN A 312 -15.91 9.80 -7.04
C GLN A 312 -17.23 10.13 -6.33
N LYS A 313 -18.33 9.45 -6.68
CA LYS A 313 -19.66 9.72 -6.10
C LYS A 313 -19.87 9.11 -4.70
N LEU A 314 -18.94 8.28 -4.23
CA LEU A 314 -19.04 7.62 -2.93
C LEU A 314 -18.43 8.49 -1.82
N THR A 315 -18.91 8.27 -0.61
CA THR A 315 -18.38 8.91 0.60
C THR A 315 -16.94 8.48 0.84
N LEU A 316 -16.07 9.43 1.21
CA LEU A 316 -14.71 9.14 1.62
C LEU A 316 -14.69 8.36 2.93
N ASN A 317 -14.04 7.21 2.92
CA ASN A 317 -13.66 6.50 4.13
C ASN A 317 -12.34 7.10 4.64
N VAL A 318 -12.37 7.67 5.83
CA VAL A 318 -11.19 8.25 6.49
C VAL A 318 -10.78 7.34 7.63
N ARG A 319 -9.52 6.93 7.64
CA ARG A 319 -8.97 6.05 8.66
C ARG A 319 -7.53 6.38 8.99
N GLN A 320 -7.16 6.14 10.24
CA GLN A 320 -5.79 6.19 10.72
C GLN A 320 -5.31 4.77 10.96
N VAL A 321 -4.10 4.46 10.50
CA VAL A 321 -3.48 3.15 10.64
C VAL A 321 -2.09 3.30 11.23
N GLN A 322 -1.79 2.51 12.24
CA GLN A 322 -0.50 2.54 12.94
C GLN A 322 0.09 1.14 12.99
N TYR A 323 1.39 1.02 12.70
CA TYR A 323 2.11 -0.22 12.96
C TYR A 323 2.21 -0.44 14.47
N ALA A 324 1.79 -1.64 14.91
CA ALA A 324 1.51 -1.94 16.32
C ALA A 324 2.14 -3.27 16.77
N PRO A 325 3.49 -3.41 16.69
CA PRO A 325 4.17 -4.59 17.21
C PRO A 325 3.96 -4.68 18.72
N ILE A 326 3.50 -5.82 19.23
CA ILE A 326 3.25 -6.01 20.66
C ILE A 326 4.50 -5.70 21.49
N ALA A 327 5.70 -6.05 21.01
CA ALA A 327 6.94 -5.84 21.77
C ALA A 327 7.29 -4.37 22.05
N LEU A 328 6.83 -3.41 21.22
CA LEU A 328 7.26 -2.00 21.29
C LEU A 328 6.10 -1.00 21.29
N ARG A 329 4.99 -1.36 20.64
CA ARG A 329 3.80 -0.53 20.45
C ARG A 329 2.52 -1.36 20.58
N PRO A 330 2.20 -1.93 21.77
CA PRO A 330 0.95 -2.65 21.96
C PRO A 330 -0.24 -1.80 21.51
N LEU A 331 -1.04 -2.33 20.58
CA LEU A 331 -2.20 -1.63 20.02
C LEU A 331 -1.88 -0.19 19.56
N GLY A 332 -0.69 0.03 19.00
CA GLY A 332 -0.24 1.32 18.47
C GLY A 332 0.25 2.33 19.52
N VAL A 333 0.26 1.96 20.81
CA VAL A 333 0.70 2.83 21.90
C VAL A 333 2.21 2.70 22.10
N GLN A 334 2.96 3.76 21.84
CA GLN A 334 4.41 3.78 22.05
C GLN A 334 4.77 3.56 23.53
N LEU A 335 5.57 2.54 23.81
CA LEU A 335 6.13 2.32 25.15
C LEU A 335 7.19 3.38 25.47
N PRO A 336 7.30 3.80 26.74
CA PRO A 336 8.41 4.64 27.18
C PRO A 336 9.74 3.89 27.00
N VAL A 337 10.83 4.63 26.77
CA VAL A 337 12.15 4.00 26.67
C VAL A 337 12.53 3.44 28.05
N ALA A 338 12.78 2.14 28.17
CA ALA A 338 12.95 1.50 29.48
C ALA A 338 14.11 2.14 30.28
N ARG A 339 15.22 2.51 29.62
CA ARG A 339 16.35 3.20 30.25
C ARG A 339 15.97 4.51 30.95
N ALA A 340 15.06 5.28 30.36
CA ALA A 340 14.61 6.55 30.92
C ALA A 340 13.79 6.35 32.20
N ILE A 341 13.31 5.13 32.43
CA ILE A 341 12.52 4.75 33.60
C ILE A 341 13.38 4.02 34.63
N CYS A 342 14.25 3.10 34.21
CA CYS A 342 15.02 2.26 35.13
C CYS A 342 16.34 2.87 35.60
N GLY A 343 16.91 3.84 34.87
CA GLY A 343 18.19 4.47 35.21
C GLY A 343 19.43 3.56 35.08
N CYS A 344 19.30 2.37 34.47
CA CYS A 344 20.42 1.45 34.27
C CYS A 344 21.47 2.02 33.29
N SER A 345 22.74 1.68 33.52
CA SER A 345 23.88 2.14 32.72
C SER A 345 23.85 1.62 31.26
N GLU A 346 24.54 2.34 30.36
CA GLU A 346 24.52 2.13 28.90
C GLU A 346 24.97 0.75 28.43
N ASN A 347 25.69 0.01 29.27
CA ASN A 347 26.26 -1.30 28.92
C ASN A 347 25.28 -2.47 29.09
N LEU A 348 24.05 -2.23 29.59
CA LEU A 348 23.04 -3.26 29.79
C LEU A 348 21.97 -3.20 28.68
N GLN A 349 21.39 -4.34 28.33
CA GLN A 349 20.27 -4.38 27.39
C GLN A 349 19.04 -3.70 28.04
N THR A 350 18.72 -2.47 27.61
CA THR A 350 17.69 -1.63 28.24
C THR A 350 16.31 -1.71 27.58
N ASP A 351 15.99 -2.80 26.90
CA ASP A 351 14.71 -2.96 26.21
C ASP A 351 13.64 -3.59 27.11
N TRP A 352 12.38 -3.31 26.78
CA TRP A 352 11.23 -4.02 27.33
C TRP A 352 11.12 -5.42 26.71
N ALA A 353 10.94 -6.44 27.53
CA ALA A 353 10.55 -7.78 27.10
C ALA A 353 9.08 -8.00 27.40
N PHE A 354 8.28 -8.29 26.39
CA PHE A 354 6.88 -8.67 26.55
C PHE A 354 6.77 -9.96 27.37
N LYS A 355 5.92 -9.97 28.40
CA LYS A 355 5.67 -11.13 29.25
C LYS A 355 4.34 -11.78 28.93
N LYS A 356 3.26 -11.02 29.01
CA LYS A 356 1.90 -11.53 28.77
C LYS A 356 0.91 -10.42 28.48
N GLN A 357 -0.19 -10.83 27.86
CA GLN A 357 -1.38 -10.03 27.64
C GLN A 357 -2.51 -10.62 28.49
N LEU A 358 -3.29 -9.77 29.15
CA LEU A 358 -4.42 -10.16 29.99
C LEU A 358 -5.67 -9.38 29.55
N PRO A 359 -6.81 -10.04 29.33
CA PRO A 359 -8.08 -9.34 29.16
C PRO A 359 -8.51 -8.71 30.50
N ASN A 360 -9.01 -7.47 30.47
CA ASN A 360 -9.49 -6.74 31.64
C ASN A 360 -10.79 -5.97 31.32
N GLY A 361 -11.86 -6.71 31.07
CA GLY A 361 -13.14 -6.14 30.64
C GLY A 361 -12.99 -5.36 29.32
N PRO A 362 -13.29 -4.04 29.29
CA PRO A 362 -13.11 -3.23 28.09
C PRO A 362 -11.63 -2.94 27.76
N GLU A 363 -10.74 -3.11 28.74
CA GLU A 363 -9.30 -2.86 28.60
C GLU A 363 -8.53 -4.15 28.30
N ILE A 364 -7.36 -3.98 27.68
CA ILE A 364 -6.37 -5.04 27.51
C ILE A 364 -5.10 -4.60 28.24
N ILE A 365 -4.63 -5.45 29.16
CA ILE A 365 -3.42 -5.21 29.93
C ILE A 365 -2.25 -5.94 29.28
N PHE A 366 -1.17 -5.21 29.03
CA PHE A 366 0.11 -5.76 28.57
C PHE A 366 1.13 -5.62 29.68
N ILE A 367 1.84 -6.70 29.98
CA ILE A 367 2.91 -6.69 30.99
C ILE A 367 4.25 -6.87 30.29
N TYR A 368 5.16 -5.96 30.58
CA TYR A 368 6.54 -5.96 30.11
C TYR A 368 7.48 -6.04 31.29
N ARG A 369 8.67 -6.59 31.07
CA ARG A 369 9.75 -6.61 32.04
C ARG A 369 11.00 -6.02 31.41
N SER A 370 11.66 -5.09 32.09
CA SER A 370 12.93 -4.55 31.61
C SER A 370 13.99 -5.66 31.64
N ARG A 371 14.82 -5.75 30.59
CA ARG A 371 15.87 -6.77 30.52
C ARG A 371 17.05 -6.49 31.45
N CYS A 372 17.26 -5.22 31.82
CA CYS A 372 18.39 -4.77 32.64
C CYS A 372 18.20 -5.05 34.14
N CYS A 373 17.09 -4.63 34.73
CA CYS A 373 16.85 -4.73 36.18
C CYS A 373 15.59 -5.53 36.54
N GLY A 374 14.86 -6.04 35.56
CA GLY A 374 13.67 -6.84 35.81
C GLY A 374 12.45 -6.06 36.32
N MET A 375 12.49 -4.73 36.28
CA MET A 375 11.34 -3.85 36.58
C MET A 375 10.17 -4.19 35.67
N GLU A 376 8.94 -4.22 36.20
CA GLU A 376 7.76 -4.52 35.41
C GLU A 376 6.98 -3.25 35.05
N LEU A 377 6.57 -3.16 33.77
CA LEU A 377 5.68 -2.13 33.26
C LEU A 377 4.36 -2.78 32.86
N GLN A 378 3.29 -2.34 33.49
CA GLN A 378 1.92 -2.68 33.14
C GLN A 378 1.33 -1.56 32.29
N VAL A 379 0.80 -1.92 31.13
CA VAL A 379 0.16 -0.99 30.19
C VAL A 379 -1.28 -1.45 29.96
N GLY A 380 -2.25 -0.75 30.55
CA GLY A 380 -3.67 -0.93 30.29
C GLY A 380 -4.10 -0.05 29.11
N ILE A 381 -4.74 -0.65 28.10
CA ILE A 381 -5.20 0.07 26.90
C ILE A 381 -6.68 -0.21 26.71
N PHE A 382 -7.49 0.85 26.63
CA PHE A 382 -8.88 0.81 26.17
C PHE A 382 -8.91 1.06 24.65
N PRO A 383 -8.98 0.01 23.79
CA PRO A 383 -8.85 0.18 22.35
C PRO A 383 -10.05 0.87 21.70
N GLY A 384 -11.22 0.86 22.34
CA GLY A 384 -12.47 1.38 21.77
C GLY A 384 -12.85 0.64 20.49
N LEU A 385 -13.15 1.41 19.43
CA LEU A 385 -13.57 0.86 18.12
C LEU A 385 -12.39 0.52 17.20
N ARG A 386 -11.14 0.62 17.68
CA ARG A 386 -9.96 0.31 16.86
C ARG A 386 -9.91 -1.18 16.55
N LYS A 387 -9.60 -1.49 15.29
CA LYS A 387 -9.50 -2.86 14.79
C LYS A 387 -8.04 -3.23 14.61
N GLN A 388 -7.68 -4.43 15.06
CA GLN A 388 -6.39 -5.02 14.75
C GLN A 388 -6.44 -5.63 13.34
N LEU A 389 -5.43 -5.35 12.53
CA LEU A 389 -5.24 -5.91 11.21
C LEU A 389 -3.91 -6.68 11.20
N VAL A 390 -3.88 -7.83 10.52
CA VAL A 390 -2.65 -8.62 10.36
C VAL A 390 -2.36 -8.79 8.88
N TYR A 391 -1.15 -8.38 8.47
CA TYR A 391 -0.64 -8.54 7.10
C TYR A 391 0.83 -8.96 7.19
N HIS A 392 1.24 -10.00 6.44
CA HIS A 392 2.61 -10.53 6.48
C HIS A 392 3.16 -10.69 7.90
N GLU A 393 2.36 -11.33 8.78
CA GLU A 393 2.72 -11.59 10.19
C GLU A 393 2.96 -10.32 11.04
N VAL A 394 2.69 -9.15 10.47
CA VAL A 394 2.80 -7.85 11.10
C VAL A 394 1.42 -7.36 11.52
N THR A 395 1.36 -6.79 12.72
CA THR A 395 0.15 -6.20 13.27
C THR A 395 0.07 -4.69 13.02
N PHE A 396 -1.10 -4.24 12.57
CA PHE A 396 -1.49 -2.84 12.48
C PHE A 396 -2.73 -2.58 13.32
N MET A 397 -2.89 -1.37 13.83
CA MET A 397 -4.15 -0.87 14.38
C MET A 397 -4.79 0.11 13.42
N SER A 398 -6.04 -0.13 13.07
CA SER A 398 -6.85 0.76 12.25
C SER A 398 -7.95 1.41 13.07
N GLU A 399 -8.15 2.69 12.87
CA GLU A 399 -9.23 3.48 13.46
C GLU A 399 -9.98 4.21 12.37
N VAL A 400 -11.31 4.16 12.41
CA VAL A 400 -12.17 4.87 11.48
C VAL A 400 -12.52 6.24 12.07
N TRP A 401 -12.51 7.27 11.24
CA TRP A 401 -12.87 8.63 11.61
C TRP A 401 -14.34 8.73 12.03
N ASP A 402 -14.60 9.33 13.18
CA ASP A 402 -15.97 9.66 13.60
C ASP A 402 -16.43 10.90 12.82
N THR A 403 -17.30 10.69 11.83
CA THR A 403 -17.79 11.78 10.97
C THR A 403 -18.67 12.76 11.74
N ASN A 404 -19.34 12.33 12.81
CA ASN A 404 -20.20 13.21 13.61
C ASN A 404 -19.37 14.11 14.52
N LYS A 405 -18.29 13.57 15.10
CA LYS A 405 -17.40 14.32 15.99
C LYS A 405 -16.27 15.05 15.27
N GLY A 406 -15.97 14.66 14.03
CA GLY A 406 -14.88 15.23 13.25
C GLY A 406 -13.51 14.96 13.87
N LEU A 407 -13.31 13.76 14.43
CA LEU A 407 -12.06 13.34 15.09
C LEU A 407 -11.93 11.80 15.16
N PHE A 408 -10.71 11.32 15.41
CA PHE A 408 -10.48 9.94 15.87
C PHE A 408 -10.79 9.84 17.37
N GLY A 409 -11.41 8.73 17.79
CA GLY A 409 -11.91 8.54 19.15
C GLY A 409 -10.83 8.14 20.16
N PHE A 410 -9.73 7.54 19.72
CA PHE A 410 -8.64 7.12 20.59
C PHE A 410 -7.72 8.29 20.93
N HIS A 411 -7.54 8.54 22.23
CA HIS A 411 -6.62 9.54 22.73
C HIS A 411 -5.72 8.94 23.82
N PRO A 412 -4.38 8.94 23.68
CA PRO A 412 -3.48 8.30 24.64
C PRO A 412 -3.76 8.69 26.10
N LEU A 413 -3.96 9.98 26.39
CA LEU A 413 -4.24 10.47 27.75
C LEU A 413 -5.55 9.94 28.38
N ARG A 414 -6.50 9.46 27.57
CA ARG A 414 -7.81 8.98 28.06
C ARG A 414 -7.94 7.45 27.98
N ASN A 415 -7.17 6.84 27.09
CA ASN A 415 -7.32 5.44 26.73
C ASN A 415 -6.15 4.56 27.19
N VAL A 416 -5.10 5.15 27.76
CA VAL A 416 -3.88 4.43 28.17
C VAL A 416 -3.57 4.73 29.62
N CYS A 417 -3.38 3.68 30.39
CA CYS A 417 -2.84 3.73 31.74
C CYS A 417 -1.52 2.95 31.78
N MET A 418 -0.47 3.56 32.34
CA MET A 418 0.82 2.90 32.53
C MET A 418 1.18 2.90 34.01
N LYS A 419 1.54 1.74 34.55
CA LYS A 419 1.95 1.58 35.94
C LYS A 419 3.25 0.80 36.02
N LEU A 420 4.19 1.31 36.80
CA LEU A 420 5.42 0.60 37.13
C LEU A 420 5.20 -0.24 38.38
N LEU A 421 5.66 -1.47 38.33
CA LEU A 421 5.68 -2.39 39.45
C LEU A 421 7.15 -2.65 39.78
N VAL A 422 7.56 -2.20 40.96
CA VAL A 422 8.89 -2.49 41.50
C VAL A 422 8.87 -3.95 41.94
N SER A 423 9.83 -4.74 41.45
CA SER A 423 10.02 -6.11 41.92
C SER A 423 10.29 -6.05 43.43
N THR A 424 9.43 -6.67 44.23
CA THR A 424 9.53 -6.74 45.70
C THR A 424 10.73 -7.55 46.22
N THR A 425 11.74 -7.78 45.38
CA THR A 425 12.96 -8.51 45.74
C THR A 425 13.97 -7.66 46.51
N ASP A 426 13.85 -6.32 46.49
CA ASP A 426 14.76 -5.41 47.21
C ASP A 426 14.16 -4.83 48.51
N THR A 427 12.95 -5.21 48.90
CA THR A 427 12.34 -4.74 50.16
C THR A 427 12.82 -5.53 51.39
N LEU A 428 13.77 -6.46 51.22
CA LEU A 428 14.40 -7.24 52.30
C LEU A 428 15.87 -6.89 52.56
N LEU A 429 16.44 -5.87 51.90
CA LEU A 429 17.84 -5.46 52.12
C LEU A 429 18.01 -4.09 52.78
N PHE A 430 16.92 -3.39 53.15
CA PHE A 430 16.99 -2.13 53.90
C PHE A 430 16.41 -2.20 55.32
N SER A 431 16.12 -3.39 55.84
CA SER A 431 15.70 -3.59 57.24
C SER A 431 16.73 -4.34 58.11
N GLN A 432 18.01 -4.37 57.71
CA GLN A 432 19.11 -4.82 58.57
C GLN A 432 20.39 -4.02 58.31
N SER A 433 20.38 -2.77 58.76
CA SER A 433 21.60 -2.10 59.22
C SER A 433 21.19 -1.06 60.27
N GLU A 434 20.80 -1.53 61.44
CA GLU A 434 21.00 -0.78 62.68
C GLU A 434 22.49 -0.92 63.06
N LEU A 435 23.19 0.23 63.13
CA LEU A 435 24.09 0.62 64.22
C LEU A 435 24.57 2.06 64.00
#